data_AF-A0A7X9P5A7-F1
#
_entry.id   AF-A0A7X9P5A7-F1
#
_cell.length_a   1.000
_cell.length_b   1.000
_cell.length_c   1.000
_cell.angle_alpha   90.00
_cell.angle_beta   90.00
_cell.angle_gamma   90.00
#
_symmetry.space_group_name_H-M   'P 1'
#
loop_
_entity.id
_entity.type
_entity.pdbx_description
1 polymer ?
#
loop_
_entity_poly.entity_id
_entity_poly.type
_entity_poly.pdbx_seq_one_letter_code
_entity_poly.pdbx_strand_id
1 'polypeptide(L)'
;MNFDFEQYNLLYNKIKRFILSQNSPFKFYTLFSFVTKEIKLEFLNSKYLENLYQKNFIIKNILYNLQFEFYKDFNFALIFENDIIFFEKIPNLPSYFSMLNGKFIIEDKSTFKSNLPYENQLRSFYFTLENFNKNEDQIEKAIDSGLKFIYEPELFDNALKIFNLTQRSLNLKSLNIAYKKLVKKYHPDISKVIDTKKEDELIKIYEAYRILKNSML
;
A
#
# COMPACT_ATOMS: atom_id res chain seq x y z
N MET A 1 -3.86 7.28 -24.23
CA MET A 1 -2.98 6.33 -24.95
C MET A 1 -2.99 5.06 -24.10
N ASN A 2 -3.44 3.93 -24.65
CA ASN A 2 -3.47 2.70 -23.86
C ASN A 2 -2.06 2.14 -23.80
N PHE A 3 -1.56 1.97 -22.58
CA PHE A 3 -0.33 1.25 -22.34
C PHE A 3 -0.52 -0.19 -22.82
N ASP A 4 0.26 -0.57 -23.83
CA ASP A 4 0.10 -1.85 -24.52
C ASP A 4 0.66 -3.00 -23.66
N PHE A 5 -0.09 -4.09 -23.61
CA PHE A 5 0.26 -5.29 -22.87
C PHE A 5 1.59 -5.89 -23.36
N GLU A 6 1.91 -5.74 -24.64
CA GLU A 6 3.22 -6.16 -25.19
C GLU A 6 4.39 -5.38 -24.56
N GLN A 7 4.25 -4.05 -24.45
CA GLN A 7 5.26 -3.19 -23.84
C GLN A 7 5.41 -3.48 -22.34
N TYR A 8 4.30 -3.76 -21.66
CA TYR A 8 4.32 -4.21 -20.27
C TYR A 8 5.13 -5.49 -20.11
N ASN A 9 4.83 -6.52 -20.91
CA ASN A 9 5.51 -7.81 -20.83
C ASN A 9 6.99 -7.71 -21.18
N LEU A 10 7.35 -6.86 -22.14
CA LEU A 10 8.74 -6.58 -22.46
C LEU A 10 9.46 -5.96 -21.26
N LEU A 11 8.86 -4.94 -20.64
CA LEU A 11 9.40 -4.29 -19.44
C LEU A 11 9.49 -5.27 -18.27
N TYR A 12 8.46 -6.07 -18.04
CA TYR A 12 8.39 -7.11 -17.03
C TYR A 12 9.58 -8.06 -17.13
N ASN A 13 9.80 -8.62 -18.32
CA ASN A 13 10.89 -9.56 -18.57
C ASN A 13 12.29 -8.91 -18.42
N LYS A 14 12.44 -7.66 -18.86
CA LYS A 14 13.70 -6.93 -18.70
C LYS A 14 14.01 -6.66 -17.23
N ILE A 15 13.02 -6.21 -16.45
CA ILE A 15 13.17 -6.00 -15.01
C ILE A 15 13.47 -7.33 -14.32
N LYS A 16 12.74 -8.41 -14.64
CA LYS A 16 13.00 -9.75 -14.08
C LYS A 16 14.46 -10.17 -14.26
N ARG A 17 14.98 -10.08 -15.49
CA ARG A 17 16.37 -10.43 -15.81
C ARG A 17 17.36 -9.53 -15.07
N PHE A 18 17.11 -8.23 -15.02
CA PHE A 18 17.95 -7.29 -14.28
C PHE A 18 18.06 -7.70 -12.81
N ILE A 19 16.92 -7.95 -12.15
CA ILE A 19 16.89 -8.32 -10.73
C ILE A 19 17.60 -9.65 -10.50
N LEU A 20 17.33 -10.68 -11.32
CA LEU A 20 17.99 -11.98 -11.21
C LEU A 20 19.50 -11.93 -11.47
N SER A 21 20.00 -10.90 -12.15
CA SER A 21 21.44 -10.68 -12.36
C SER A 21 22.14 -9.98 -11.19
N GLN A 22 21.39 -9.46 -10.20
CA GLN A 22 21.96 -8.80 -9.04
C GLN A 22 22.39 -9.82 -8.00
N ASN A 23 23.67 -9.79 -7.61
CA ASN A 23 24.24 -10.67 -6.57
C ASN A 23 24.28 -10.01 -5.19
N SER A 24 23.85 -8.75 -5.07
CA SER A 24 23.86 -7.97 -3.84
C SER A 24 22.65 -7.04 -3.78
N PRO A 25 22.29 -6.54 -2.58
CA PRO A 25 21.29 -5.48 -2.46
C PRO A 25 21.64 -4.29 -3.36
N PHE A 26 20.64 -3.67 -3.98
CA PHE A 26 20.81 -2.55 -4.89
C PHE A 26 19.74 -1.50 -4.69
N LYS A 27 20.01 -0.24 -5.04
CA LYS A 27 19.04 0.85 -4.85
C LYS A 27 17.94 0.78 -5.91
N PHE A 28 16.72 1.16 -5.53
CA PHE A 28 15.58 1.35 -6.45
C PHE A 28 15.95 2.31 -7.58
N TYR A 29 16.70 3.37 -7.27
CA TYR A 29 17.22 4.29 -8.28
C TYR A 29 18.08 3.61 -9.35
N THR A 30 18.84 2.56 -8.99
CA THR A 30 19.64 1.78 -9.95
C THR A 30 18.72 1.08 -10.96
N LEU A 31 17.65 0.44 -10.48
CA LEU A 31 16.63 -0.17 -11.34
C LEU A 31 15.90 0.88 -12.18
N PHE A 32 15.54 2.00 -11.58
CA PHE A 32 14.90 3.11 -12.27
C PHE A 32 15.77 3.65 -13.41
N SER A 33 17.06 3.85 -13.15
CA SER A 33 18.03 4.27 -14.17
C SER A 33 18.19 3.22 -15.26
N PHE A 34 18.20 1.92 -14.92
CA PHE A 34 18.26 0.84 -15.90
C PHE A 34 17.04 0.90 -16.84
N VAL A 35 15.84 0.92 -16.26
CA VAL A 35 14.58 0.97 -17.02
C VAL A 35 14.52 2.21 -17.92
N THR A 36 14.88 3.38 -17.41
CA THR A 36 14.82 4.62 -18.20
C THR A 36 15.85 4.73 -19.32
N LYS A 37 17.01 4.08 -19.20
CA LYS A 37 18.06 4.08 -20.23
C LYS A 37 17.88 2.98 -21.26
N GLU A 38 17.55 1.76 -20.82
CA GLU A 38 17.49 0.56 -21.65
C GLU A 38 16.13 0.33 -22.31
N ILE A 39 15.11 1.04 -21.83
CA ILE A 39 13.74 0.89 -22.28
C ILE A 39 13.28 2.29 -22.62
N LYS A 40 13.26 2.56 -23.92
CA LYS A 40 12.66 3.76 -24.49
C LYS A 40 11.17 3.77 -24.13
N LEU A 41 10.84 4.34 -22.97
CA LEU A 41 9.46 4.55 -22.50
C LEU A 41 8.85 5.75 -23.25
N GLU A 42 8.93 5.72 -24.59
CA GLU A 42 8.50 6.78 -25.51
C GLU A 42 6.96 6.94 -25.53
N PHE A 43 6.22 5.99 -24.94
CA PHE A 43 4.76 5.99 -24.83
C PHE A 43 4.21 6.75 -23.61
N LEU A 44 5.08 7.26 -22.74
CA LEU A 44 4.68 7.97 -21.51
C LEU A 44 4.41 9.45 -21.76
N ASN A 45 3.62 10.09 -20.88
CA ASN A 45 3.15 11.46 -21.09
C ASN A 45 4.31 12.45 -21.32
N SER A 46 4.07 13.46 -22.15
CA SER A 46 5.00 14.58 -22.40
C SER A 46 5.26 15.45 -21.18
N LYS A 47 4.31 15.53 -20.24
CA LYS A 47 4.49 16.27 -18.98
C LYS A 47 5.45 15.54 -18.04
N TYR A 48 6.48 16.24 -17.56
CA TYR A 48 7.58 15.68 -16.78
C TYR A 48 7.14 14.93 -15.51
N LEU A 49 6.25 15.52 -14.70
CA LEU A 49 5.82 14.94 -13.42
C LEU A 49 4.94 13.70 -13.62
N GLU A 50 3.96 13.78 -14.53
CA GLU A 50 3.13 12.65 -14.91
C GLU A 50 3.98 11.50 -15.49
N ASN A 51 4.98 11.82 -16.31
CA ASN A 51 5.94 10.85 -16.85
C ASN A 51 6.74 10.15 -15.74
N LEU A 52 7.30 10.91 -14.80
CA LEU A 52 8.07 10.39 -13.68
C LEU A 52 7.23 9.47 -12.80
N TYR A 53 5.99 9.88 -12.52
CA TYR A 53 5.02 9.05 -11.81
C TYR A 53 4.72 7.75 -12.58
N GLN A 54 4.36 7.82 -13.86
CA GLN A 54 4.02 6.63 -14.64
C GLN A 54 5.18 5.62 -14.71
N LYS A 55 6.41 6.11 -14.82
CA LYS A 55 7.64 5.30 -14.72
C LYS A 55 7.74 4.61 -13.36
N ASN A 56 7.61 5.36 -12.28
CA ASN A 56 7.66 4.80 -10.92
C ASN A 56 6.54 3.79 -10.69
N PHE A 57 5.33 4.11 -11.14
CA PHE A 57 4.16 3.27 -11.02
C PHE A 57 4.38 1.93 -11.70
N ILE A 58 4.80 1.94 -12.96
CA ILE A 58 4.92 0.70 -13.73
C ILE A 58 6.04 -0.19 -13.19
N ILE A 59 7.15 0.42 -12.75
CA ILE A 59 8.24 -0.32 -12.11
C ILE A 59 7.73 -0.97 -10.82
N LYS A 60 7.06 -0.21 -9.94
CA LYS A 60 6.52 -0.74 -8.69
C LYS A 60 5.49 -1.85 -8.93
N ASN A 61 4.59 -1.67 -9.90
CA ASN A 61 3.62 -2.69 -10.29
C ASN A 61 4.31 -4.01 -10.69
N ILE A 62 5.32 -3.93 -11.56
CA ILE A 62 6.11 -5.09 -12.00
C ILE A 62 6.85 -5.73 -10.85
N LEU A 63 7.49 -4.92 -10.00
CA LEU A 63 8.20 -5.38 -8.82
C LEU A 63 7.31 -6.19 -7.89
N TYR A 64 6.08 -5.73 -7.66
CA TYR A 64 5.11 -6.48 -6.87
C TYR A 64 4.66 -7.77 -7.56
N ASN A 65 4.46 -7.77 -8.88
CA ASN A 65 4.11 -8.99 -9.60
C ASN A 65 5.24 -10.03 -9.58
N LEU A 66 6.49 -9.57 -9.75
CA LEU A 66 7.68 -10.42 -9.66
C LEU A 66 7.89 -11.01 -8.26
N GLN A 67 7.48 -10.30 -7.20
CA GLN A 67 7.54 -10.84 -5.85
C GLN A 67 6.74 -12.16 -5.73
N PHE A 68 5.60 -12.28 -6.40
CA PHE A 68 4.82 -13.53 -6.43
C PHE A 68 5.48 -14.63 -7.23
N GLU A 69 6.01 -14.27 -8.39
CA GLU A 69 6.67 -15.23 -9.27
C GLU A 69 7.94 -15.78 -8.61
N PHE A 70 8.78 -14.92 -8.03
CA PHE A 70 9.99 -15.35 -7.37
C PHE A 70 9.75 -16.20 -6.14
N TYR A 71 8.66 -15.94 -5.45
CA TYR A 71 8.21 -16.79 -4.38
C TYR A 71 7.81 -18.18 -4.90
N LYS A 72 6.91 -18.23 -5.89
CA LYS A 72 6.38 -19.48 -6.44
C LYS A 72 7.47 -20.37 -7.03
N ASP A 73 8.41 -19.77 -7.76
CA ASP A 73 9.38 -20.52 -8.57
C ASP A 73 10.69 -20.79 -7.83
N PHE A 74 11.08 -19.92 -6.88
CA PHE A 74 12.41 -19.99 -6.25
C PHE A 74 12.38 -19.96 -4.72
N ASN A 75 11.22 -19.80 -4.09
CA ASN A 75 11.09 -19.66 -2.64
C ASN A 75 11.93 -18.48 -2.06
N PHE A 76 11.97 -17.38 -2.81
CA PHE A 76 12.56 -16.11 -2.37
C PHE A 76 11.48 -15.04 -2.18
N ALA A 77 11.64 -14.22 -1.16
CA ALA A 77 10.96 -12.95 -1.04
C ALA A 77 11.81 -11.87 -1.74
N LEU A 78 11.17 -11.07 -2.59
CA LEU A 78 11.74 -9.82 -3.07
C LEU A 78 11.32 -8.70 -2.10
N ILE A 79 12.29 -8.06 -1.47
CA ILE A 79 12.09 -7.05 -0.43
C ILE A 79 12.52 -5.68 -0.95
N PHE A 80 11.70 -4.68 -0.64
CA PHE A 80 11.94 -3.28 -0.99
C PHE A 80 11.80 -2.42 0.28
N GLU A 81 12.91 -2.11 0.93
CA GLU A 81 12.94 -1.31 2.16
C GLU A 81 13.91 -0.15 1.99
N ASN A 82 13.51 1.08 2.37
CA ASN A 82 14.35 2.27 2.33
C ASN A 82 15.07 2.48 0.97
N ASP A 83 14.33 2.31 -0.12
CA ASP A 83 14.85 2.35 -1.50
C ASP A 83 15.93 1.30 -1.82
N ILE A 84 16.07 0.24 -1.03
CA ILE A 84 16.95 -0.89 -1.29
C ILE A 84 16.09 -2.09 -1.69
N ILE A 85 16.52 -2.76 -2.76
CA ILE A 85 15.93 -3.97 -3.30
C ILE A 85 16.88 -5.12 -3.04
N PHE A 86 16.37 -6.21 -2.46
CA PHE A 86 17.15 -7.42 -2.23
C PHE A 86 16.28 -8.66 -2.16
N PHE A 87 16.93 -9.82 -2.26
CA PHE A 87 16.29 -11.12 -2.07
C PHE A 87 16.54 -11.66 -0.68
N GLU A 88 15.52 -12.26 -0.09
CA GLU A 88 15.64 -13.05 1.12
C GLU A 88 15.12 -14.46 0.84
N LYS A 89 15.94 -15.47 1.12
CA LYS A 89 15.52 -16.87 1.00
C LYS A 89 14.55 -17.17 2.13
N ILE A 90 13.37 -17.71 1.81
CA ILE A 90 12.38 -18.05 2.82
C ILE A 90 12.69 -19.46 3.36
N PRO A 91 13.11 -19.61 4.64
CA PRO A 91 13.57 -20.90 5.14
C PRO A 91 12.46 -21.94 5.29
N ASN A 92 11.23 -21.50 5.57
CA ASN A 92 10.05 -22.35 5.67
C ASN A 92 8.99 -21.84 4.69
N LEU A 93 8.53 -22.71 3.78
CA LEU A 93 7.46 -22.35 2.85
C LEU A 93 6.21 -21.91 3.64
N PRO A 94 5.71 -20.69 3.43
CA PRO A 94 4.44 -20.25 4.01
C PRO A 94 3.29 -21.07 3.45
N SER A 95 2.31 -21.36 4.31
CA SER A 95 1.09 -22.10 3.97
C SER A 95 0.34 -21.45 2.80
N TYR A 96 0.30 -20.11 2.76
CA TYR A 96 -0.18 -19.34 1.60
C TYR A 96 0.27 -17.88 1.68
N PHE A 97 0.19 -17.17 0.55
CA PHE A 97 0.34 -15.71 0.50
C PHE A 97 -1.03 -15.04 0.47
N SER A 98 -1.29 -14.13 1.40
CA SER A 98 -2.52 -13.33 1.39
C SER A 98 -2.34 -12.18 0.39
N MET A 99 -3.09 -12.20 -0.71
CA MET A 99 -3.11 -11.09 -1.69
C MET A 99 -3.63 -9.79 -1.10
N LEU A 100 -4.61 -9.88 -0.18
CA LEU A 100 -5.07 -8.73 0.62
C LEU A 100 -3.89 -8.15 1.40
N ASN A 101 -3.40 -8.90 2.40
CA ASN A 101 -2.40 -8.36 3.33
C ASN A 101 -1.01 -8.22 2.71
N GLY A 102 -0.83 -8.77 1.51
CA GLY A 102 0.42 -8.91 0.80
C GLY A 102 1.55 -9.49 1.66
N LYS A 103 1.19 -10.49 2.47
CA LYS A 103 2.03 -11.16 3.48
C LYS A 103 2.02 -12.66 3.24
N PHE A 104 3.16 -13.27 3.50
CA PHE A 104 3.30 -14.71 3.64
C PHE A 104 2.74 -15.15 5.00
N ILE A 105 1.82 -16.11 5.00
CA ILE A 105 1.22 -16.67 6.21
C ILE A 105 1.72 -18.10 6.36
N ILE A 106 2.45 -18.37 7.44
CA ILE A 106 2.78 -19.71 7.91
C ILE A 106 1.72 -20.05 8.96
N GLU A 107 0.91 -21.09 8.76
CA GLU A 107 -0.20 -21.43 9.66
C GLU A 107 0.26 -21.77 11.09
N ASP A 108 1.53 -22.12 11.28
CA ASP A 108 1.95 -22.82 12.50
C ASP A 108 2.84 -22.06 13.48
N LYS A 109 3.16 -20.76 13.28
CA LYS A 109 3.91 -19.98 14.31
C LYS A 109 3.46 -18.52 14.41
N SER A 110 3.10 -18.15 15.62
CA SER A 110 2.81 -16.80 16.14
C SER A 110 3.97 -15.77 16.03
N THR A 111 4.99 -16.06 15.24
CA THR A 111 6.25 -15.30 15.18
C THR A 111 6.82 -15.25 13.76
N PHE A 112 6.09 -14.61 12.84
CA PHE A 112 6.75 -13.92 11.73
C PHE A 112 6.74 -12.44 12.05
N LYS A 113 7.92 -11.86 12.33
CA LYS A 113 8.07 -10.40 12.31
C LYS A 113 7.72 -9.97 10.89
N SER A 114 6.67 -9.16 10.74
CA SER A 114 6.25 -8.65 9.45
C SER A 114 7.30 -7.65 8.95
N ASN A 115 8.33 -8.13 8.26
CA ASN A 115 9.28 -7.28 7.53
C ASN A 115 8.69 -6.83 6.18
N LEU A 116 7.40 -7.07 5.92
CA LEU A 116 6.71 -6.46 4.79
C LEU A 116 5.81 -5.33 5.32
N PRO A 117 5.94 -4.11 4.77
CA PRO A 117 5.11 -2.99 5.19
C PRO A 117 3.63 -3.35 4.99
N TYR A 118 2.79 -2.79 5.86
CA TYR A 118 1.34 -2.95 5.95
C TYR A 118 0.61 -3.04 4.59
N GLU A 119 -0.63 -3.53 4.59
CA GLU A 119 -1.63 -3.14 3.59
C GLU A 119 -1.66 -1.60 3.59
N ASN A 120 -0.94 -1.00 2.64
CA ASN A 120 -0.91 0.43 2.46
C ASN A 120 -1.67 0.70 1.17
N GLN A 121 -2.59 1.66 1.19
CA GLN A 121 -3.32 2.12 0.01
C GLN A 121 -2.41 2.34 -1.20
N LEU A 122 -1.17 2.80 -0.94
CA LEU A 122 -0.14 2.98 -1.95
C LEU A 122 0.17 1.68 -2.72
N ARG A 123 0.20 0.55 -2.02
CA ARG A 123 0.45 -0.77 -2.60
C ARG A 123 -0.74 -1.25 -3.44
N SER A 124 -1.96 -1.19 -2.91
CA SER A 124 -3.19 -1.54 -3.67
C SER A 124 -3.34 -0.66 -4.92
N PHE A 125 -2.95 0.61 -4.79
CA PHE A 125 -2.88 1.54 -5.88
C PHE A 125 -1.87 1.11 -6.96
N TYR A 126 -0.65 0.69 -6.59
CA TYR A 126 0.34 0.16 -7.53
C TYR A 126 -0.02 -1.19 -8.13
N PHE A 127 -0.96 -1.96 -7.57
CA PHE A 127 -1.28 -3.31 -8.05
C PHE A 127 -2.17 -3.35 -9.30
N THR A 128 -3.05 -2.37 -9.49
CA THR A 128 -4.00 -2.37 -10.61
C THR A 128 -3.52 -1.42 -11.70
N LEU A 129 -3.41 -1.90 -12.94
CA LEU A 129 -3.05 -1.04 -14.09
C LEU A 129 -4.11 0.04 -14.36
N GLU A 130 -5.30 -0.06 -13.77
CA GLU A 130 -6.36 0.95 -13.87
C GLU A 130 -5.91 2.32 -13.31
N ASN A 131 -4.99 2.32 -12.34
CA ASN A 131 -4.45 3.56 -11.75
C ASN A 131 -3.37 4.24 -12.61
N PHE A 132 -2.89 3.59 -13.68
CA PHE A 132 -1.79 4.09 -14.52
C PHE A 132 -2.10 5.43 -15.20
N ASN A 133 -3.37 5.68 -15.54
CA ASN A 133 -3.81 6.88 -16.26
C ASN A 133 -4.37 7.98 -15.33
N LYS A 134 -4.17 7.88 -14.01
CA LYS A 134 -4.62 8.93 -13.08
C LYS A 134 -3.86 10.23 -13.32
N ASN A 135 -4.54 11.36 -13.12
CA ASN A 135 -3.93 12.67 -13.23
C ASN A 135 -3.14 13.03 -11.96
N GLU A 136 -2.32 14.08 -12.04
CA GLU A 136 -1.43 14.54 -10.97
C GLU A 136 -2.15 14.73 -9.62
N ASP A 137 -3.29 15.43 -9.60
CA ASP A 137 -4.11 15.62 -8.39
C ASP A 137 -4.59 14.31 -7.76
N GLN A 138 -4.97 13.33 -8.57
CA GLN A 138 -5.41 12.01 -8.10
C GLN A 138 -4.26 11.18 -7.54
N ILE A 139 -3.06 11.37 -8.11
CA ILE A 139 -1.84 10.72 -7.68
C ILE A 139 -1.39 11.29 -6.35
N GLU A 140 -1.32 12.62 -6.23
CA GLU A 140 -0.96 13.30 -4.98
C GLU A 140 -1.90 12.88 -3.85
N LYS A 141 -3.22 12.88 -4.08
CA LYS A 141 -4.19 12.40 -3.08
C LYS A 141 -3.97 10.96 -2.66
N ALA A 142 -3.61 10.07 -3.60
CA ALA A 142 -3.34 8.67 -3.29
C ALA A 142 -2.02 8.48 -2.52
N ILE A 143 -0.99 9.24 -2.89
CA ILE A 143 0.32 9.26 -2.22
C ILE A 143 0.16 9.82 -0.81
N ASP A 144 -0.46 10.99 -0.66
CA ASP A 144 -0.69 11.63 0.63
C ASP A 144 -1.52 10.75 1.55
N SER A 145 -2.57 10.12 1.03
CA SER A 145 -3.40 9.20 1.81
C SER A 145 -2.60 7.98 2.27
N GLY A 146 -1.79 7.38 1.40
CA GLY A 146 -0.96 6.22 1.74
C GLY A 146 0.24 6.53 2.64
N LEU A 147 0.85 7.70 2.49
CA LEU A 147 2.01 8.15 3.27
C LEU A 147 1.62 8.64 4.66
N LYS A 148 0.43 9.23 4.82
CA LYS A 148 -0.04 9.74 6.11
C LYS A 148 0.01 8.70 7.23
N PHE A 149 -0.30 7.43 6.92
CA PHE A 149 -0.26 6.35 7.91
C PHE A 149 1.16 5.81 8.19
N ILE A 150 2.10 5.99 7.26
CA ILE A 150 3.51 5.63 7.49
C ILE A 150 4.16 6.64 8.44
N TYR A 151 3.88 7.93 8.23
CA TYR A 151 4.53 9.00 9.00
C TYR A 151 3.86 9.28 10.35
N GLU A 152 2.57 8.96 10.52
CA GLU A 152 1.81 9.26 11.74
C GLU A 152 1.13 8.00 12.32
N PRO A 153 1.89 6.94 12.70
CA PRO A 153 1.32 5.69 13.20
C PRO A 153 0.49 5.88 14.48
N GLU A 154 0.83 6.88 15.29
CA GLU A 154 0.09 7.23 16.50
C GLU A 154 -1.34 7.67 16.22
N LEU A 155 -1.60 8.35 15.09
CA LEU A 155 -2.96 8.75 14.71
C LEU A 155 -3.84 7.54 14.43
N PHE A 156 -3.28 6.52 13.79
CA PHE A 156 -3.97 5.27 13.50
C PHE A 156 -4.29 4.51 14.79
N ASP A 157 -3.31 4.36 15.68
CA ASP A 157 -3.51 3.69 16.96
C ASP A 157 -4.49 4.44 17.87
N ASN A 158 -4.45 5.77 17.88
CA ASN A 158 -5.41 6.59 18.62
C ASN A 158 -6.83 6.45 18.04
N ALA A 159 -6.97 6.39 16.71
CA ALA A 159 -8.25 6.15 16.08
C ALA A 159 -8.82 4.76 16.45
N LEU A 160 -7.99 3.72 16.48
CA LEU A 160 -8.38 2.38 16.96
C LEU A 160 -8.88 2.40 18.40
N LYS A 161 -8.17 3.11 19.29
CA LYS A 161 -8.56 3.26 20.70
C LYS A 161 -9.93 3.93 20.85
N ILE A 162 -10.23 4.96 20.06
CA ILE A 162 -11.53 5.66 20.08
C ILE A 162 -12.69 4.68 19.83
N PHE A 163 -12.54 3.76 18.87
CA PHE A 163 -13.57 2.76 18.57
C PHE A 163 -13.48 1.50 19.43
N ASN A 164 -12.51 1.41 20.34
CA ASN A 164 -12.16 0.21 21.08
C ASN A 164 -11.98 -1.00 20.16
N LEU A 165 -11.30 -0.77 19.04
CA LEU A 165 -10.95 -1.79 18.05
C LEU A 165 -9.48 -2.14 18.19
N THR A 166 -9.15 -3.35 17.74
CA THR A 166 -7.76 -3.78 17.55
C THR A 166 -7.50 -3.88 16.06
N GLN A 167 -6.23 -3.85 15.65
CA GLN A 167 -5.87 -4.10 14.25
C GLN A 167 -6.46 -5.42 13.72
N ARG A 168 -6.53 -6.45 14.56
CA ARG A 168 -7.08 -7.77 14.17
C ARG A 168 -8.61 -7.77 13.98
N SER A 169 -9.32 -6.89 14.67
CA SER A 169 -10.79 -6.82 14.61
C SER A 169 -11.29 -5.73 13.64
N LEU A 170 -10.38 -5.01 13.00
CA LEU A 170 -10.68 -3.90 12.10
C LEU A 170 -11.17 -4.43 10.74
N ASN A 171 -12.42 -4.14 10.41
CA ASN A 171 -12.99 -4.29 9.07
C ASN A 171 -14.11 -3.25 8.88
N LEU A 172 -14.54 -3.03 7.63
CA LEU A 172 -15.52 -1.98 7.32
C LEU A 172 -16.85 -2.16 8.08
N LYS A 173 -17.28 -3.41 8.30
CA LYS A 173 -18.51 -3.74 9.03
C LYS A 173 -18.36 -3.40 10.51
N SER A 174 -17.29 -3.84 11.17
CA SER A 174 -17.03 -3.58 12.60
C SER A 174 -16.83 -2.09 12.87
N LEU A 175 -16.10 -1.39 12.00
CA LEU A 175 -15.91 0.06 12.08
C LEU A 175 -17.25 0.81 11.96
N ASN A 176 -18.08 0.48 10.97
CA ASN A 176 -19.38 1.14 10.79
C ASN A 176 -20.33 0.94 11.98
N ILE A 177 -20.31 -0.24 12.60
CA ILE A 177 -21.10 -0.52 13.80
C ILE A 177 -20.61 0.32 14.98
N ALA A 178 -19.29 0.31 15.24
CA ALA A 178 -18.69 1.08 16.33
C ALA A 178 -18.94 2.59 16.16
N TYR A 179 -18.79 3.09 14.93
CA TYR A 179 -19.06 4.48 14.58
C TYR A 179 -20.50 4.89 14.80
N LYS A 180 -21.48 4.13 14.29
CA LYS A 180 -22.90 4.43 14.53
C LYS A 180 -23.24 4.45 16.02
N LYS A 181 -22.64 3.55 16.81
CA LYS A 181 -22.82 3.50 18.27
C LYS A 181 -22.28 4.75 18.95
N LEU A 182 -21.09 5.22 18.59
CA LEU A 182 -20.49 6.42 19.18
C LEU A 182 -21.20 7.69 18.72
N VAL A 183 -21.52 7.83 17.43
CA VAL A 183 -22.33 8.97 16.95
C VAL A 183 -23.66 9.04 17.69
N LYS A 184 -24.38 7.92 17.83
CA LYS A 184 -25.60 7.85 18.63
C LYS A 184 -25.37 8.10 20.13
N LYS A 185 -24.16 8.04 20.66
CA LYS A 185 -23.90 8.37 22.07
C LYS A 185 -23.65 9.87 22.26
N TYR A 186 -22.96 10.49 21.31
CA TYR A 186 -22.50 11.87 21.39
C TYR A 186 -23.32 12.86 20.54
N HIS A 187 -24.36 12.41 19.82
CA HIS A 187 -25.18 13.27 18.97
C HIS A 187 -25.82 14.42 19.78
N PRO A 188 -25.78 15.66 19.28
CA PRO A 188 -26.30 16.83 19.99
C PRO A 188 -27.79 16.72 20.33
N ASP A 189 -28.61 16.16 19.44
CA ASP A 189 -30.07 15.95 19.66
C ASP A 189 -30.43 15.09 20.89
N ILE A 190 -29.47 14.40 21.50
CA ILE A 190 -29.72 13.54 22.66
C ILE A 190 -29.73 14.34 23.96
N SER A 191 -29.04 15.48 24.02
CA SER A 191 -29.15 16.42 25.14
C SER A 191 -29.89 17.66 24.69
N LYS A 192 -30.98 18.00 25.40
CA LYS A 192 -31.72 19.27 25.21
C LYS A 192 -30.91 20.53 25.53
N VAL A 193 -29.63 20.38 25.88
CA VAL A 193 -28.69 21.42 26.26
C VAL A 193 -27.46 21.25 25.37
N ILE A 194 -26.96 22.35 24.82
CA ILE A 194 -25.73 22.39 24.03
C ILE A 194 -24.58 22.03 24.97
N ASP A 195 -23.91 20.91 24.69
CA ASP A 195 -22.77 20.41 25.44
C ASP A 195 -21.56 20.39 24.50
N THR A 196 -20.76 21.45 24.56
CA THR A 196 -19.59 21.65 23.68
C THR A 196 -18.58 20.52 23.79
N LYS A 197 -18.50 19.83 24.94
CA LYS A 197 -17.62 18.66 25.09
C LYS A 197 -18.08 17.48 24.25
N LYS A 198 -19.38 17.31 24.05
CA LYS A 198 -19.89 16.24 23.17
C LYS A 198 -19.63 16.54 21.71
N GLU A 199 -19.70 17.81 21.31
CA GLU A 199 -19.35 18.24 19.96
C GLU A 199 -17.87 17.97 19.66
N ASP A 200 -16.97 18.33 20.57
CA ASP A 200 -15.53 18.04 20.46
C ASP A 200 -15.27 16.53 20.32
N GLU A 201 -15.95 15.70 21.12
CA GLU A 201 -15.84 14.25 21.01
C GLU A 201 -16.39 13.72 19.68
N LEU A 202 -17.49 14.30 19.19
CA LEU A 202 -18.07 13.93 17.89
C LEU A 202 -17.09 14.23 16.74
N ILE A 203 -16.40 15.38 16.79
CA ILE A 203 -15.35 15.74 15.83
C ILE A 203 -14.22 14.70 15.84
N LYS A 204 -13.71 14.34 17.02
CA LYS A 204 -12.68 13.28 17.16
C LYS A 204 -13.16 11.94 16.59
N ILE A 205 -14.41 11.57 16.83
CA ILE A 205 -15.02 10.35 16.29
C ILE A 205 -15.08 10.40 14.75
N TYR A 206 -15.47 11.53 14.16
CA TYR A 206 -15.49 11.70 12.69
C TYR A 206 -14.09 11.59 12.09
N GLU A 207 -13.11 12.27 12.68
CA GLU A 207 -11.73 12.23 12.22
C GLU A 207 -11.15 10.82 12.32
N ALA A 208 -11.34 10.15 13.45
CA ALA A 208 -10.93 8.77 13.65
C ALA A 208 -11.60 7.82 12.65
N TYR A 209 -12.90 8.00 12.38
CA TYR A 209 -13.61 7.21 11.37
C TYR A 209 -13.04 7.44 9.98
N ARG A 210 -12.75 8.68 9.61
CA ARG A 210 -12.13 9.02 8.32
C ARG A 210 -10.75 8.38 8.18
N ILE A 211 -9.92 8.45 9.23
CA ILE A 211 -8.60 7.82 9.30
C ILE A 211 -8.71 6.31 9.06
N LEU A 212 -9.51 5.61 9.86
CA LEU A 212 -9.65 4.15 9.73
C LEU A 212 -10.37 3.71 8.46
N LYS A 213 -11.33 4.50 7.96
CA LYS A 213 -12.02 4.18 6.70
C LYS A 213 -11.07 4.33 5.52
N ASN A 214 -10.28 5.41 5.48
CA ASN A 214 -9.31 5.61 4.42
C ASN A 214 -8.25 4.51 4.44
N SER A 215 -7.77 4.07 5.61
CA SER A 215 -6.80 2.96 5.64
C SER A 215 -7.35 1.62 5.11
N MET A 216 -8.68 1.49 4.90
CA MET A 216 -9.33 0.27 4.39
C MET A 216 -9.79 0.37 2.92
N LEU A 217 -9.65 1.54 2.29
CA LEU A 217 -10.03 1.80 0.89
C LEU A 217 -8.79 1.81 -0.01
#